data_AF-V7CWE8-F1
#
_entry.id   AF-V7CWE8-F1
#
_cell.length_a   1.000
_cell.length_b   1.000
_cell.length_c   1.000
_cell.angle_alpha   90.00
_cell.angle_beta   90.00
_cell.angle_gamma   90.00
#
_symmetry.space_group_name_H-M   'P 1'
#
loop_
_entity.id
_entity.type
_entity.pdbx_description
1 polymer ?
#
loop_
_entity_poly.entity_id
_entity_poly.type
_entity_poly.pdbx_seq_one_letter_code
_entity_poly.pdbx_strand_id
1 'polypeptide(L)'
;GTSVTMKVNSDMIQKMQQEAEKVLIPEFVKVIKETREPFLNFIYDSDPLEKIFWDNVVLVGDAAHPTTPHCVRSTNMSILDAAVLGKCLEKWGAQKLESALEEYQFIRLPVTSKQVLHARRLGRLKQGLVLPDRDPFDPKLIRPEDHQELLVRNTPFFNDVPSSLGLIPSGCL
;
A
#
# COMPACT_ATOMS: atom_id res chain seq x y z
N GLY A 1 2.30 -14.50 13.76
CA GLY A 1 1.66 -13.19 13.99
C GLY A 1 0.31 -13.42 14.62
N THR A 2 0.01 -12.77 15.73
CA THR A 2 -1.33 -12.78 16.33
C THR A 2 -2.22 -12.00 15.37
N SER A 3 -3.15 -12.69 14.68
CA SER A 3 -4.10 -11.99 13.83
C SER A 3 -4.87 -10.99 14.68
N VAL A 4 -4.89 -9.72 14.27
CA VAL A 4 -5.66 -8.66 14.95
C VAL A 4 -7.14 -8.72 14.59
N THR A 5 -7.56 -9.80 13.90
CA THR A 5 -8.95 -10.07 13.58
C THR A 5 -9.78 -10.27 14.85
N MET A 6 -10.72 -9.36 15.08
CA MET A 6 -11.66 -9.44 16.18
C MET A 6 -12.99 -10.04 15.68
N LYS A 7 -13.47 -11.07 16.38
CA LYS A 7 -14.85 -11.53 16.22
C LYS A 7 -15.80 -10.47 16.76
N VAL A 8 -16.85 -10.18 16.00
CA VAL A 8 -17.92 -9.27 16.44
C VAL A 8 -19.06 -10.05 17.06
N ASN A 9 -19.74 -9.44 18.02
CA ASN A 9 -20.94 -10.01 18.63
C ASN A 9 -22.21 -9.58 17.87
N SER A 10 -23.34 -10.19 18.21
CA SER A 10 -24.64 -9.91 17.57
C SER A 10 -25.06 -8.45 17.66
N ASP A 11 -24.80 -7.79 18.79
CA ASP A 11 -25.14 -6.37 18.98
C ASP A 11 -24.35 -5.46 18.04
N MET A 12 -23.06 -5.74 17.86
CA MET A 12 -22.19 -5.02 16.90
C MET A 12 -22.68 -5.21 15.46
N ILE A 13 -23.09 -6.43 15.09
CA ILE A 13 -23.63 -6.73 13.75
C ILE A 13 -24.93 -5.96 13.53
N GLN A 14 -25.85 -6.00 14.49
CA GLN A 14 -27.12 -5.29 14.38
C GLN A 14 -26.90 -3.77 14.25
N LYS A 15 -25.99 -3.21 15.06
CA LYS A 15 -25.62 -1.79 14.96
C LYS A 15 -25.01 -1.45 13.60
N MET A 16 -24.08 -2.27 13.10
CA MET A 16 -23.48 -2.08 11.77
C MET A 16 -24.54 -2.06 10.67
N GLN A 17 -25.51 -2.98 10.71
CA GLN A 17 -26.59 -3.05 9.73
C GLN A 17 -27.52 -1.83 9.81
N GLN A 18 -27.87 -1.37 11.02
CA GLN A 18 -28.68 -0.16 11.23
C GLN A 18 -27.98 1.11 10.74
N GLU A 19 -26.67 1.24 10.97
CA GLU A 19 -25.91 2.39 10.46
C GLU A 19 -25.77 2.34 8.93
N ALA A 20 -25.58 1.16 8.34
CA ALA A 20 -25.53 0.99 6.90
C ALA A 20 -26.82 1.49 6.22
N GLU A 21 -28.00 1.19 6.79
CA GLU A 21 -29.30 1.66 6.28
C GLU A 21 -29.46 3.18 6.26
N LYS A 22 -28.75 3.90 7.16
CA LYS A 22 -28.83 5.36 7.26
C LYS A 22 -27.94 6.07 6.24
N VAL A 23 -26.80 5.47 5.90
CA VAL A 23 -25.70 6.16 5.20
C VAL A 23 -25.46 5.61 3.79
N LEU A 24 -25.74 4.33 3.54
CA LEU A 24 -25.43 3.66 2.29
C LEU A 24 -26.66 3.50 1.40
N ILE A 25 -26.44 3.37 0.09
CA ILE A 25 -27.50 3.04 -0.87
C ILE A 25 -28.01 1.60 -0.69
N PRO A 26 -29.24 1.28 -1.12
CA PRO A 26 -29.89 -0.01 -0.86
C PRO A 26 -29.06 -1.24 -1.29
N GLU A 27 -28.32 -1.14 -2.38
CA GLU A 27 -27.48 -2.21 -2.93
C GLU A 27 -26.34 -2.58 -1.97
N PHE A 28 -25.67 -1.58 -1.38
CA PHE A 28 -24.62 -1.82 -0.39
C PHE A 28 -25.20 -2.33 0.94
N VAL A 29 -26.36 -1.84 1.36
CA VAL A 29 -27.05 -2.36 2.55
C VAL A 29 -27.32 -3.86 2.40
N LYS A 30 -27.76 -4.30 1.21
CA LYS A 30 -27.98 -5.72 0.92
C LYS A 30 -26.69 -6.53 1.09
N VAL A 31 -25.57 -6.06 0.54
CA VAL A 31 -24.26 -6.73 0.68
C VAL A 31 -23.83 -6.86 2.15
N ILE A 32 -24.02 -5.79 2.94
CA ILE A 32 -23.73 -5.82 4.38
C ILE A 32 -24.59 -6.86 5.11
N LYS A 33 -25.88 -6.96 4.79
CA LYS A 33 -26.80 -7.94 5.40
C LYS A 33 -26.53 -9.39 4.99
N GLU A 34 -26.04 -9.63 3.77
CA GLU A 34 -25.64 -10.98 3.31
C GLU A 34 -24.33 -11.46 3.98
N THR A 35 -23.54 -10.56 4.57
CA THR A 35 -22.34 -10.90 5.33
C THR A 35 -22.73 -11.38 6.73
N ARG A 36 -23.05 -12.68 6.85
CA ARG A 36 -23.61 -13.29 8.09
C ARG A 36 -22.64 -13.29 9.26
N GLU A 37 -21.35 -13.49 8.99
CA GLU A 37 -20.30 -13.58 10.00
C GLU A 37 -19.18 -12.57 9.69
N PRO A 38 -19.44 -11.26 9.85
CA PRO A 38 -18.42 -10.26 9.62
C PRO A 38 -17.33 -10.35 10.69
N PHE A 39 -16.18 -9.75 10.41
CA PHE A 39 -15.10 -9.61 11.36
C PHE A 39 -14.47 -8.23 11.22
N LEU A 40 -13.85 -7.74 12.29
CA LEU A 40 -13.07 -6.52 12.24
C LEU A 40 -11.61 -6.87 11.99
N ASN A 41 -11.01 -6.22 11.00
CA ASN A 41 -9.58 -6.27 10.77
C ASN A 41 -9.02 -4.86 10.83
N PHE A 42 -8.01 -4.66 11.65
CA PHE A 42 -7.36 -3.37 11.79
C PHE A 42 -6.27 -3.25 10.73
N ILE A 43 -6.32 -2.17 9.95
CA ILE A 43 -5.34 -1.87 8.93
C ILE A 43 -4.25 -1.01 9.57
N TYR A 44 -3.01 -1.50 9.51
CA TYR A 44 -1.82 -0.78 9.96
C TYR A 44 -0.86 -0.56 8.80
N ASP A 45 -0.16 0.56 8.85
CA ASP A 45 1.02 0.84 8.06
C ASP A 45 2.08 1.50 8.95
N SER A 46 3.21 1.92 8.39
CA SER A 46 4.26 2.61 9.15
C SER A 46 4.91 3.70 8.32
N ASP A 47 5.50 4.69 8.99
CA ASP A 47 6.32 5.68 8.28
C ASP A 47 7.47 4.99 7.56
N PRO A 48 7.87 5.47 6.36
CA PRO A 48 8.95 4.86 5.62
C PRO A 48 10.25 4.82 6.43
N LEU A 49 10.95 3.69 6.33
CA LEU A 49 12.27 3.53 6.96
C LEU A 49 13.30 4.45 6.30
N GLU A 50 14.31 4.88 7.07
CA GLU A 50 15.46 5.62 6.52
C GLU A 50 16.52 4.69 5.91
N LYS A 51 16.52 3.42 6.31
CA LYS A 51 17.45 2.38 5.87
C LYS A 51 16.74 1.03 5.86
N ILE A 52 17.06 0.16 4.90
CA ILE A 52 16.47 -1.18 4.74
C ILE A 52 17.49 -2.31 4.71
N PHE A 53 18.77 -2.04 4.95
CA PHE A 53 19.78 -3.08 5.11
C PHE A 53 20.84 -2.70 6.16
N TRP A 54 21.42 -3.72 6.79
CA TRP A 54 22.51 -3.61 7.76
C TRP A 54 23.42 -4.82 7.60
N ASP A 55 24.71 -4.60 7.38
CA ASP A 55 25.71 -5.64 7.13
C ASP A 55 25.24 -6.61 6.02
N ASN A 56 24.86 -7.83 6.39
CA ASN A 56 24.38 -8.88 5.49
C ASN A 56 22.88 -9.17 5.62
N VAL A 57 22.12 -8.29 6.29
CA VAL A 57 20.68 -8.40 6.49
C VAL A 57 19.96 -7.31 5.69
N VAL A 58 18.92 -7.70 4.95
CA VAL A 58 18.08 -6.79 4.16
C VAL A 58 16.61 -7.06 4.46
N LEU A 59 15.83 -5.99 4.59
CA LEU A 59 14.37 -6.03 4.73
C LEU A 59 13.74 -5.92 3.35
N VAL A 60 12.71 -6.72 3.10
CA VAL A 60 11.94 -6.75 1.85
C VAL A 60 10.45 -6.89 2.16
N GLY A 61 9.59 -6.53 1.21
CA GLY A 61 8.14 -6.66 1.37
C GLY A 61 7.60 -5.86 2.58
N ASP A 62 6.56 -6.39 3.23
CA ASP A 62 5.93 -5.74 4.38
C ASP A 62 6.88 -5.51 5.58
N ALA A 63 8.02 -6.20 5.65
CA ALA A 63 9.04 -5.91 6.66
C ALA A 63 9.78 -4.60 6.40
N ALA A 64 9.89 -4.17 5.14
CA ALA A 64 10.52 -2.92 4.74
C ALA A 64 9.52 -1.77 4.54
N HIS A 65 8.31 -2.09 4.07
CA HIS A 65 7.33 -1.08 3.64
C HIS A 65 5.87 -1.53 3.89
N PRO A 66 5.48 -1.76 5.15
CA PRO A 66 4.09 -2.08 5.47
C PRO A 66 3.18 -0.95 4.99
N THR A 67 2.15 -1.29 4.22
CA THR A 67 1.33 -0.32 3.49
C THR A 67 -0.16 -0.60 3.65
N THR A 68 -0.97 0.46 3.57
CA THR A 68 -2.42 0.30 3.53
C THR A 68 -2.87 -0.31 2.18
N PRO A 69 -3.98 -1.06 2.13
CA PRO A 69 -4.37 -1.79 0.91
C PRO A 69 -4.96 -0.89 -0.18
N HIS A 70 -5.04 0.42 0.03
CA HIS A 70 -5.85 1.32 -0.80
C HIS A 70 -5.29 1.58 -2.21
N CYS A 71 -4.01 1.24 -2.44
CA CYS A 71 -3.37 1.21 -3.76
C CYS A 71 -3.29 -0.19 -4.38
N VAL A 72 -3.60 -1.26 -3.63
CA VAL A 72 -3.59 -2.65 -4.14
C VAL A 72 -2.22 -3.06 -4.73
N ARG A 73 -1.11 -2.72 -4.04
CA ARG A 73 0.25 -2.94 -4.58
C ARG A 73 1.25 -3.67 -3.68
N SER A 74 0.93 -4.03 -2.43
CA SER A 74 1.91 -4.66 -1.52
C SER A 74 2.62 -5.88 -2.12
N THR A 75 1.85 -6.78 -2.76
CA THR A 75 2.42 -7.94 -3.46
C THR A 75 3.33 -7.54 -4.61
N ASN A 76 2.92 -6.58 -5.44
CA ASN A 76 3.72 -6.09 -6.57
C ASN A 76 5.02 -5.44 -6.07
N MET A 77 4.96 -4.67 -4.98
CA MET A 77 6.12 -4.06 -4.34
C MET A 77 7.10 -5.12 -3.85
N SER A 78 6.60 -6.18 -3.21
CA SER A 78 7.42 -7.30 -2.73
C SER A 78 8.06 -8.09 -3.86
N ILE A 79 7.34 -8.33 -4.96
CA ILE A 79 7.89 -8.98 -6.16
C ILE A 79 9.00 -8.13 -6.79
N LEU A 80 8.78 -6.81 -6.88
CA LEU A 80 9.80 -5.88 -7.38
C LEU A 80 11.03 -5.82 -6.48
N ASP A 81 10.87 -5.94 -5.16
CA ASP A 81 12.02 -6.03 -4.26
C ASP A 81 12.86 -7.26 -4.58
N ALA A 82 12.23 -8.43 -4.72
CA ALA A 82 12.94 -9.67 -5.04
C ALA A 82 13.66 -9.57 -6.39
N ALA A 83 13.01 -9.01 -7.41
CA ALA A 83 13.59 -8.83 -8.73
C ALA A 83 14.81 -7.89 -8.70
N VAL A 84 14.69 -6.73 -8.06
CA VAL A 84 15.80 -5.75 -7.96
C VAL A 84 16.93 -6.29 -7.10
N LEU A 85 16.63 -6.90 -5.95
CA LEU A 85 17.64 -7.51 -5.09
C LEU A 85 18.42 -8.59 -5.83
N GLY A 86 17.72 -9.49 -6.53
CA GLY A 86 18.35 -10.53 -7.34
C GLY A 86 19.29 -9.95 -8.40
N LYS A 87 18.88 -8.87 -9.07
CA LYS A 87 19.71 -8.18 -10.07
C LYS A 87 20.92 -7.48 -9.47
N CYS A 88 20.79 -6.84 -8.32
CA CYS A 88 21.93 -6.25 -7.62
C CYS A 88 22.93 -7.34 -7.19
N LEU A 89 22.45 -8.46 -6.65
CA LEU A 89 23.31 -9.58 -6.25
C LEU A 89 24.01 -10.22 -7.46
N GLU A 90 23.30 -10.40 -8.59
CA GLU A 90 23.88 -10.89 -9.85
C GLU A 90 24.99 -9.96 -10.37
N LYS A 91 24.76 -8.64 -10.33
CA LYS A 91 25.70 -7.62 -10.82
C LYS A 91 27.00 -7.56 -10.02
N TRP A 92 26.91 -7.58 -8.69
CA TRP A 92 28.07 -7.35 -7.82
C TRP A 92 28.78 -8.64 -7.39
N GLY A 93 28.06 -9.76 -7.34
CA GLY A 93 28.56 -11.03 -6.85
C GLY A 93 28.70 -11.09 -5.33
N ALA A 94 28.90 -12.30 -4.80
CA ALA A 94 28.93 -12.56 -3.35
C ALA A 94 30.08 -11.84 -2.61
N GLN A 95 31.19 -11.55 -3.30
CA GLN A 95 32.34 -10.87 -2.69
C GLN A 95 32.10 -9.37 -2.43
N LYS A 96 31.08 -8.77 -3.07
CA LYS A 96 30.72 -7.36 -2.95
C LYS A 96 29.27 -7.19 -2.50
N LEU A 97 28.87 -8.00 -1.50
CA LEU A 97 27.50 -8.01 -0.98
C LEU A 97 27.03 -6.63 -0.50
N GLU A 98 27.88 -5.91 0.23
CA GLU A 98 27.53 -4.57 0.73
C GLU A 98 27.17 -3.61 -0.40
N SER A 99 27.98 -3.57 -1.48
CA SER A 99 27.68 -2.77 -2.67
C SER A 99 26.37 -3.18 -3.37
N ALA A 100 26.04 -4.48 -3.35
CA ALA A 100 24.77 -4.97 -3.87
C ALA A 100 23.57 -4.46 -3.04
N LEU A 101 23.69 -4.50 -1.71
CA LEU A 101 22.63 -4.05 -0.80
C LEU A 101 22.49 -2.51 -0.79
N GLU A 102 23.59 -1.77 -0.92
CA GLU A 102 23.58 -0.32 -1.13
C GLU A 102 22.83 0.06 -2.40
N GLU A 103 23.11 -0.61 -3.52
CA GLU A 103 22.41 -0.35 -4.78
C GLU A 103 20.93 -0.74 -4.69
N TYR A 104 20.61 -1.88 -4.07
CA TYR A 104 19.24 -2.29 -3.82
C TYR A 104 18.46 -1.22 -3.03
N GLN A 105 19.03 -0.74 -1.92
CA GLN A 105 18.42 0.32 -1.11
C GLN A 105 18.25 1.61 -1.90
N PHE A 106 19.29 2.05 -2.62
CA PHE A 106 19.26 3.25 -3.45
C PHE A 106 18.11 3.22 -4.46
N ILE A 107 17.84 2.05 -5.05
CA ILE A 107 16.76 1.87 -6.03
C ILE A 107 15.39 1.79 -5.34
N ARG A 108 15.24 0.97 -4.30
CA ARG A 108 13.93 0.59 -3.77
C ARG A 108 13.39 1.53 -2.72
N LEU A 109 14.23 2.05 -1.84
CA LEU A 109 13.77 2.84 -0.69
C LEU A 109 12.97 4.09 -1.10
N PRO A 110 13.40 4.93 -2.06
CA PRO A 110 12.62 6.10 -2.46
C PRO A 110 11.27 5.75 -3.11
N VAL A 111 11.19 4.60 -3.78
CA VAL A 111 9.98 4.13 -4.46
C VAL A 111 8.95 3.67 -3.46
N THR A 112 9.34 2.74 -2.60
CA THR A 112 8.44 2.13 -1.62
C THR A 112 7.96 3.18 -0.61
N SER A 113 8.85 4.11 -0.22
CA SER A 113 8.48 5.25 0.63
C SER A 113 7.35 6.10 0.05
N LYS A 114 7.48 6.51 -1.22
CA LYS A 114 6.44 7.31 -1.89
C LYS A 114 5.14 6.51 -2.08
N GLN A 115 5.22 5.21 -2.35
CA GLN A 115 4.05 4.35 -2.51
C GLN A 115 3.30 4.13 -1.20
N VAL A 116 4.00 3.90 -0.07
CA VAL A 116 3.39 3.77 1.27
C VAL A 116 2.64 5.06 1.64
N LEU A 117 3.30 6.21 1.54
CA LEU A 117 2.70 7.50 1.87
C LEU A 117 1.49 7.82 0.96
N HIS A 118 1.59 7.51 -0.33
CA HIS A 118 0.48 7.69 -1.26
C HIS A 118 -0.70 6.77 -0.92
N ALA A 119 -0.44 5.50 -0.60
CA ALA A 119 -1.49 4.56 -0.18
C ALA A 119 -2.20 5.03 1.09
N ARG A 120 -1.45 5.50 2.10
CA ARG A 120 -2.00 6.09 3.32
C ARG A 120 -2.90 7.28 3.01
N ARG A 121 -2.43 8.20 2.17
CA ARG A 121 -3.20 9.38 1.75
C ARG A 121 -4.51 8.97 1.06
N LEU A 122 -4.41 8.05 0.10
CA LEU A 122 -5.57 7.53 -0.62
C LEU A 122 -6.57 6.82 0.32
N GLY A 123 -6.07 6.10 1.32
CA GLY A 123 -6.89 5.49 2.36
C GLY A 123 -7.69 6.49 3.17
N ARG A 124 -7.02 7.54 3.64
CA ARG A 124 -7.67 8.64 4.37
C ARG A 124 -8.74 9.30 3.51
N LEU A 125 -8.43 9.56 2.24
CA LEU A 125 -9.38 10.16 1.30
C LEU A 125 -10.62 9.28 1.08
N LYS A 126 -10.43 7.99 0.80
CA LYS A 126 -11.52 7.02 0.56
C LYS A 126 -12.41 6.79 1.79
N GLN A 127 -11.88 7.02 2.98
CA GLN A 127 -12.61 6.90 4.25
C GLN A 127 -13.24 8.23 4.70
N GLY A 128 -13.10 9.31 3.92
CA GLY A 128 -13.61 10.64 4.29
C GLY A 128 -12.87 11.27 5.49
N LEU A 129 -11.66 10.81 5.79
CA LEU A 129 -10.84 11.39 6.85
C LEU A 129 -10.24 12.73 6.41
N VAL A 130 -10.13 13.67 7.35
CA VAL A 130 -9.55 15.00 7.10
C VAL A 130 -8.09 14.85 6.67
N LEU A 131 -7.70 15.58 5.63
CA LEU A 131 -6.32 15.72 5.18
C LEU A 131 -5.87 17.17 5.45
N PRO A 132 -4.58 17.41 5.81
CA PRO A 132 -4.13 18.73 6.24
C PRO A 132 -4.10 19.77 5.12
N ASP A 133 -4.08 19.34 3.87
CA ASP A 133 -3.84 20.16 2.68
C ASP A 133 -5.09 20.35 1.81
N ARG A 134 -6.28 19.97 2.31
CA ARG A 134 -7.54 20.07 1.56
C ARG A 134 -8.77 19.96 2.46
N ASP A 135 -9.89 20.41 1.93
CA ASP A 135 -11.20 20.16 2.54
C ASP A 135 -11.54 18.65 2.55
N PRO A 136 -12.37 18.19 3.51
CA PRO A 136 -12.85 16.82 3.57
C PRO A 136 -13.49 16.40 2.24
N PHE A 137 -13.21 15.17 1.82
CA PHE A 137 -13.80 14.62 0.62
C PHE A 137 -15.30 14.38 0.80
N ASP A 138 -16.11 15.05 -0.02
CA ASP A 138 -17.54 14.80 -0.13
C ASP A 138 -17.86 14.14 -1.47
N PRO A 139 -18.32 12.87 -1.50
CA PRO A 139 -18.66 12.18 -2.73
C PRO A 139 -19.84 12.81 -3.48
N LYS A 140 -20.60 13.72 -2.87
CA LYS A 140 -21.66 14.49 -3.54
C LYS A 140 -21.15 15.76 -4.22
N LEU A 141 -19.96 16.24 -3.83
CA LEU A 141 -19.34 17.47 -4.31
C LEU A 141 -17.97 17.17 -4.96
N ILE A 142 -17.90 16.10 -5.76
CA ILE A 142 -16.66 15.64 -6.41
C ILE A 142 -16.15 16.69 -7.38
N ARG A 143 -14.90 17.12 -7.18
CA ARG A 143 -14.19 17.97 -8.12
C ARG A 143 -13.35 17.11 -9.08
N PRO A 144 -13.03 17.58 -10.30
CA PRO A 144 -12.22 16.82 -11.25
C PRO A 144 -10.87 16.33 -10.70
N GLU A 145 -10.23 17.12 -9.85
CA GLU A 145 -8.99 16.77 -9.15
C GLU A 145 -9.15 15.60 -8.18
N ASP A 146 -10.32 15.46 -7.54
CA ASP A 146 -10.60 14.36 -6.62
C ASP A 146 -10.66 13.04 -7.37
N HIS A 147 -11.24 13.05 -8.58
CA HIS A 147 -11.23 11.89 -9.44
C HIS A 147 -9.81 11.46 -9.78
N GLN A 148 -8.94 12.39 -10.16
CA GLN A 148 -7.54 12.06 -10.48
C GLN A 148 -6.79 11.47 -9.28
N GLU A 149 -6.97 12.03 -8.09
CA GLU A 149 -6.30 11.54 -6.89
C GLU A 149 -6.76 10.13 -6.48
N LEU A 150 -8.01 9.77 -6.78
CA LEU A 150 -8.58 8.46 -6.45
C LEU A 150 -8.10 7.32 -7.38
N LEU A 151 -7.54 7.64 -8.54
CA LEU A 151 -7.13 6.64 -9.53
C LEU A 151 -5.86 5.92 -9.07
N VAL A 152 -5.97 4.59 -8.89
CA VAL A 152 -4.84 3.74 -8.52
C VAL A 152 -3.68 3.84 -9.51
N ARG A 153 -3.95 4.06 -10.80
CA ARG A 153 -2.93 4.25 -11.84
C ARG A 153 -2.02 5.47 -11.62
N ASN A 154 -2.44 6.40 -10.76
CA ASN A 154 -1.67 7.59 -10.41
C ASN A 154 -0.76 7.36 -9.19
N THR A 155 -0.69 6.12 -8.67
CA THR A 155 0.28 5.75 -7.64
C THR A 155 1.70 6.07 -8.15
N PRO A 156 2.59 6.67 -7.33
CA PRO A 156 3.97 6.92 -7.74
C PRO A 156 4.65 5.66 -8.28
N PHE A 157 5.34 5.79 -9.41
CA PHE A 157 5.98 4.66 -10.11
C PHE A 157 4.99 3.56 -10.49
N PHE A 158 3.81 3.94 -11.00
CA PHE A 158 2.79 2.96 -11.38
C PHE A 158 3.24 2.11 -12.56
N ASN A 159 3.67 2.79 -13.63
CA ASN A 159 4.21 2.22 -14.87
C ASN A 159 5.72 2.46 -15.01
N ASP A 160 6.26 3.44 -14.27
CA ASP A 160 7.65 3.85 -14.42
C ASP A 160 8.57 3.00 -13.55
N VAL A 161 9.69 2.63 -14.14
CA VAL A 161 10.81 2.03 -13.44
C VAL A 161 11.77 3.16 -13.06
N PRO A 162 12.26 3.25 -11.80
CA PRO A 162 13.30 4.21 -11.44
C PRO A 162 14.45 4.16 -12.43
N SER A 163 14.94 5.33 -12.86
CA SER A 163 15.92 5.48 -13.93
C SER A 163 17.22 4.68 -13.73
N SER A 164 17.52 4.27 -12.49
CA SER A 164 18.62 3.37 -12.12
C SER A 164 18.48 1.94 -12.65
N LEU A 165 17.28 1.51 -13.04
CA LEU A 165 17.03 0.25 -13.74
C LEU A 165 17.08 0.40 -15.28
N GLY A 166 17.28 1.62 -15.81
CA GLY A 166 17.51 1.85 -17.25
C GLY A 166 18.80 1.23 -17.80
N LEU A 167 19.59 0.57 -16.95
CA LEU A 167 20.70 -0.31 -17.31
C LEU A 167 20.28 -1.78 -17.52
N ILE A 168 19.00 -2.12 -17.31
CA ILE A 168 18.45 -3.44 -17.56
C ILE A 168 17.74 -3.43 -18.93
N PRO A 169 18.14 -4.30 -19.89
CA PRO A 169 17.53 -4.35 -21.21
C PRO A 169 16.02 -4.61 -21.14
N SER A 170 15.26 -3.89 -21.96
CA SER A 170 13.79 -3.87 -22.03
C SER A 170 13.11 -5.21 -22.39
N GLY A 171 13.87 -6.29 -22.60
CA GLY A 171 13.38 -7.59 -23.07
C GLY A 171 12.96 -8.58 -21.99
N CYS A 172 12.90 -8.18 -20.72
CA CYS A 172 12.61 -9.08 -19.59
C CYS A 172 11.53 -8.57 -18.62
N LEU A 173 10.67 -7.63 -19.05
CA LEU A 173 9.45 -7.26 -18.35
C LEU A 173 8.22 -7.71 -19.14
#